data_AF-A0A0L7LJ67-F1
#
_entry.id   AF-A0A0L7LJ67-F1
#
_cell.length_a   1.000
_cell.length_b   1.000
_cell.length_c   1.000
_cell.angle_alpha   90.00
_cell.angle_beta   90.00
_cell.angle_gamma   90.00
#
_symmetry.space_group_name_H-M   'P 1'
#
loop_
_entity.id
_entity.type
_entity.pdbx_description
1 polymer ?
#
loop_
_entity_poly.entity_id
_entity_poly.type
_entity_poly.pdbx_seq_one_letter_code
_entity_poly.pdbx_strand_id
1 'polypeptide(L)'
;MAQLSHSMFSSGTVSLEEWGKFLHTKDKIYPDFDQIRQEIERETDRMAGSNKGISPEPISLKIFSTRVVNLTLVDLPGITKITKLIIKYIGNPNSIILAVTAANTDMATSEAIKMSKEVDPDGRRTLAVA
;
A
#
# COMPACT_ATOMS: atom_id res chain seq x y z
N MET A 1 30.69 28.65 -16.21
CA MET A 1 29.63 29.11 -15.29
C MET A 1 28.44 28.16 -15.41
N ALA A 2 28.41 27.11 -14.61
CA ALA A 2 27.21 26.31 -14.37
C ALA A 2 27.32 25.78 -12.94
N GLN A 3 26.75 26.52 -12.01
CA GLN A 3 26.73 26.19 -10.59
C GLN A 3 25.46 25.37 -10.35
N LEU A 4 25.60 24.04 -10.33
CA LEU A 4 24.54 23.14 -9.93
C LEU A 4 24.45 23.17 -8.41
N SER A 5 23.54 24.00 -7.88
CA SER A 5 23.17 23.99 -6.47
C SER A 5 22.39 22.71 -6.18
N HIS A 6 23.08 21.68 -5.71
CA HIS A 6 22.45 20.52 -5.07
C HIS A 6 21.91 21.00 -3.72
N SER A 7 20.61 21.27 -3.63
CA SER A 7 19.97 21.61 -2.37
C SER A 7 20.15 20.46 -1.38
N MET A 8 20.70 20.78 -0.22
CA MET A 8 21.14 19.87 0.83
C MET A 8 20.16 18.73 1.10
N PHE A 9 20.54 17.51 0.69
CA PHE A 9 20.05 16.30 1.34
C PHE A 9 20.57 16.30 2.78
N SER A 10 19.67 16.12 3.75
CA SER A 10 20.02 15.90 5.15
C SER A 10 21.11 14.82 5.23
N SER A 11 22.23 15.15 5.89
CA SER A 11 23.50 14.41 5.88
C SER A 11 23.44 12.96 6.37
N GLY A 12 22.28 12.45 6.79
CA GLY A 12 22.09 11.11 7.33
C GLY A 12 21.61 10.03 6.35
N THR A 13 21.29 10.36 5.09
CA THR A 13 20.74 9.37 4.12
C THR A 13 21.65 9.06 2.93
N VAL A 14 22.78 9.76 2.80
CA VAL A 14 23.65 9.70 1.62
C VAL A 14 24.22 8.29 1.35
N SER A 15 24.26 7.42 2.36
CA SER A 15 24.73 6.03 2.24
C SER A 15 23.62 4.97 2.13
N LEU A 16 22.35 5.35 2.18
CA LEU A 16 21.23 4.41 2.17
C LEU A 16 20.67 4.28 0.76
N GLU A 17 20.86 3.11 0.12
CA GLU A 17 20.27 2.84 -1.20
C GLU A 17 18.73 2.78 -1.15
N GLU A 18 18.19 2.23 -0.06
CA GLU A 18 16.75 2.06 0.17
C GLU A 18 16.39 2.32 1.63
N TRP A 19 15.26 3.00 1.86
CA TRP A 19 14.76 3.28 3.21
C TRP A 19 13.27 3.65 3.20
N GLY A 20 12.63 3.58 4.37
CA GLY A 20 11.23 3.93 4.57
C GLY A 20 10.99 5.03 5.61
N LYS A 21 9.84 5.68 5.52
CA LYS A 21 9.35 6.67 6.51
C LYS A 21 7.85 6.52 6.68
N PHE A 22 7.40 6.41 7.92
CA PHE A 22 5.98 6.42 8.23
C PHE A 22 5.49 7.83 8.53
N LEU A 23 4.24 8.10 8.21
CA LEU A 23 3.61 9.38 8.53
C LEU A 23 3.51 9.61 10.05
N HIS A 24 3.21 8.57 10.83
CA HIS A 24 2.99 8.67 12.27
C HIS A 24 4.27 8.84 13.09
N THR A 25 5.43 8.43 12.56
CA THR A 25 6.73 8.57 13.24
C THR A 25 7.52 9.80 12.82
N LYS A 26 6.89 10.72 12.07
CA LYS A 26 7.48 11.98 11.58
C LYS A 26 8.84 11.68 10.96
N ASP A 27 9.94 12.20 11.49
CA ASP A 27 11.27 12.19 10.87
C ASP A 27 12.11 10.93 11.09
N LYS A 28 11.53 9.88 11.68
CA LYS A 28 12.23 8.59 11.83
C LYS A 28 12.43 7.92 10.47
N ILE A 29 13.69 7.56 10.19
CA ILE A 29 14.11 6.84 8.98
C ILE A 29 14.28 5.36 9.33
N TYR A 30 13.74 4.50 8.49
CA TYR A 30 13.82 3.05 8.59
C TYR A 30 14.71 2.52 7.47
N PRO A 31 16.02 2.28 7.73
CA PRO A 31 16.94 1.78 6.71
C PRO A 31 16.76 0.28 6.43
N ASP A 32 16.03 -0.44 7.28
CA ASP A 32 15.84 -1.88 7.24
C ASP A 32 14.35 -2.22 7.08
N PHE A 33 14.04 -3.05 6.08
CA PHE A 33 12.68 -3.50 5.78
C PHE A 33 12.09 -4.40 6.87
N ASP A 34 12.90 -5.09 7.66
CA ASP A 34 12.41 -5.84 8.81
C ASP A 34 11.91 -4.90 9.92
N GLN A 35 12.53 -3.73 10.10
CA GLN A 35 12.03 -2.70 11.02
C GLN A 35 10.72 -2.08 10.51
N ILE A 36 10.58 -1.93 9.19
CA ILE A 36 9.34 -1.47 8.56
C ILE A 36 8.22 -2.49 8.82
N ARG A 37 8.48 -3.79 8.63
CA ARG A 37 7.51 -4.86 8.92
C ARG A 37 7.05 -4.82 10.38
N GLN A 38 8.00 -4.76 11.32
CA GLN A 38 7.70 -4.70 12.75
C GLN A 38 6.89 -3.45 13.13
N GLU A 39 7.17 -2.31 12.50
CA GLU A 39 6.40 -1.08 12.73
C GLU A 39 4.96 -1.19 12.20
N ILE A 40 4.75 -1.81 11.03
CA ILE A 40 3.41 -2.08 10.50
C ILE A 40 2.61 -2.94 11.47
N GLU A 41 3.21 -4.03 11.97
CA GLU A 41 2.56 -4.93 12.95
C GLU A 41 2.21 -4.17 14.23
N ARG A 42 3.18 -3.44 14.79
CA ARG A 42 2.98 -2.65 16.01
C ARG A 42 1.87 -1.60 15.86
N GLU A 43 1.85 -0.89 14.73
CA GLU A 43 0.85 0.15 14.49
C GLU A 43 -0.53 -0.46 14.21
N THR A 44 -0.58 -1.61 13.51
CA THR A 44 -1.79 -2.39 13.32
C THR A 44 -2.37 -2.81 14.67
N ASP A 45 -1.56 -3.41 15.55
CA ASP A 45 -1.99 -3.84 16.89
C ASP A 45 -2.46 -2.67 17.76
N ARG A 46 -1.78 -1.52 17.66
CA ARG A 46 -2.15 -0.29 18.38
C ARG A 46 -3.52 0.22 17.94
N MET A 47 -3.84 0.15 16.66
CA MET A 47 -5.08 0.70 16.07
C MET A 47 -6.25 -0.28 16.11
N ALA A 48 -6.01 -1.55 15.80
CA ALA A 48 -7.00 -2.63 15.80
C ALA A 48 -7.32 -3.17 17.20
N GLY A 49 -6.39 -2.97 18.15
CA GLY A 49 -6.42 -3.58 19.48
C GLY A 49 -6.17 -5.09 19.45
N SER A 50 -5.98 -5.70 20.62
CA SER A 50 -5.62 -7.11 20.77
C SER A 50 -6.69 -8.12 20.32
N ASN A 51 -7.85 -7.66 19.85
CA ASN A 51 -9.02 -8.51 19.59
C ASN A 51 -9.31 -8.75 18.10
N LYS A 52 -8.29 -8.61 17.23
CA LYS A 52 -8.42 -8.75 15.76
C LYS A 52 -9.49 -7.84 15.16
N GLY A 53 -9.66 -6.65 15.76
CA GLY A 53 -10.50 -5.60 15.20
C GLY A 53 -9.94 -5.11 13.86
N ILE A 54 -10.72 -4.36 13.10
CA ILE A 54 -10.20 -3.69 11.92
C ILE A 54 -10.32 -2.19 12.12
N SER A 55 -9.21 -1.48 12.01
CA SER A 55 -9.22 -0.03 11.94
C SER A 55 -9.48 0.44 10.50
N PRO A 56 -10.39 1.41 10.28
CA PRO A 56 -10.59 2.03 8.97
C PRO A 56 -9.49 3.05 8.63
N GLU A 57 -8.64 3.43 9.60
CA GLU A 57 -7.56 4.39 9.40
C GLU A 57 -6.34 3.72 8.73
N PRO A 58 -5.80 4.29 7.63
CA PRO A 58 -4.69 3.69 6.91
C PRO A 58 -3.33 3.99 7.55
N ILE A 59 -2.42 3.01 7.49
CA ILE A 59 -1.00 3.22 7.81
C ILE A 59 -0.32 3.80 6.55
N SER A 60 0.19 5.03 6.63
CA SER A 60 0.86 5.70 5.51
C SER A 60 2.38 5.53 5.58
N LEU A 61 2.93 4.76 4.64
CA LEU A 61 4.36 4.47 4.50
C LEU A 61 4.88 5.00 3.16
N LYS A 62 6.02 5.68 3.17
CA LYS A 62 6.78 6.06 1.96
C LYS A 62 8.08 5.27 1.92
N ILE A 63 8.30 4.56 0.82
CA ILE A 63 9.57 3.88 0.52
C ILE A 63 10.33 4.70 -0.51
N PHE A 64 11.61 4.89 -0.26
CA PHE A 64 12.55 5.58 -1.13
C PHE A 64 13.58 4.56 -1.61
N SER A 65 13.73 4.43 -2.92
CA SER A 65 14.71 3.56 -3.57
C SER A 65 15.08 4.14 -4.93
N THR A 66 16.33 3.95 -5.35
CA THR A 66 16.80 4.33 -6.70
C THR A 66 16.36 3.35 -7.78
N ARG A 67 15.78 2.20 -7.40
CA ARG A 67 15.39 1.10 -8.30
C ARG A 67 13.89 1.06 -8.61
N VAL A 68 13.09 1.89 -7.96
CA VAL A 68 11.63 1.87 -8.08
C VAL A 68 11.10 3.17 -8.67
N VAL A 69 9.94 3.07 -9.33
CA VAL A 69 9.21 4.24 -9.82
C VAL A 69 8.28 4.79 -8.73
N ASN A 70 7.84 6.03 -8.90
CA ASN A 70 6.85 6.64 -8.02
C ASN A 70 5.49 5.95 -8.22
N LEU A 71 5.13 5.07 -7.28
CA LEU A 71 3.87 4.34 -7.26
C LEU A 71 3.20 4.47 -5.89
N THR A 72 1.88 4.60 -5.88
CA THR A 72 1.08 4.48 -4.65
C THR A 72 0.37 3.14 -4.67
N LEU A 73 0.69 2.31 -3.68
CA LEU A 73 0.04 1.02 -3.45
C LEU A 73 -0.85 1.13 -2.22
N VAL A 74 -2.05 0.57 -2.29
CA VAL A 74 -2.96 0.46 -1.16
C VAL A 74 -3.18 -1.02 -0.89
N ASP A 75 -2.67 -1.51 0.24
CA ASP A 75 -2.98 -2.84 0.73
C ASP A 75 -4.30 -2.80 1.49
N LEU A 76 -5.21 -3.72 1.15
CA LEU A 76 -6.57 -3.74 1.66
C LEU A 76 -6.80 -5.05 2.43
N PRO A 77 -7.48 -4.99 3.59
CA PRO A 77 -7.79 -6.18 4.35
C PRO A 77 -8.70 -7.13 3.57
N GLY A 78 -8.62 -8.43 3.89
CA GLY A 78 -9.35 -9.48 3.20
C GLY A 78 -10.87 -9.24 3.08
N ILE A 79 -11.42 -9.66 1.94
CA ILE A 79 -12.78 -9.32 1.46
C ILE A 79 -13.91 -9.72 2.44
N THR A 80 -13.68 -10.70 3.31
CA THR A 80 -14.72 -11.33 4.14
C THR A 80 -15.38 -10.42 5.19
N LYS A 81 -14.84 -9.23 5.49
CA LYS A 81 -15.43 -8.35 6.52
C LYS A 81 -15.56 -6.86 6.17
N ILE A 82 -15.05 -6.39 5.02
CA ILE A 82 -14.87 -4.93 4.80
C ILE A 82 -15.13 -4.44 3.38
N THR A 83 -16.18 -4.94 2.75
CA THR A 83 -16.61 -4.53 1.41
C THR A 83 -16.72 -3.00 1.24
N LYS A 84 -17.29 -2.29 2.22
CA LYS A 84 -17.43 -0.82 2.17
C LYS A 84 -16.08 -0.08 2.11
N LEU A 85 -15.07 -0.56 2.81
CA LEU A 85 -13.74 0.07 2.80
C LEU A 85 -13.06 -0.16 1.46
N ILE A 86 -13.14 -1.40 0.94
CA ILE A 86 -12.56 -1.74 -0.36
C ILE A 86 -13.20 -0.88 -1.46
N ILE A 87 -14.54 -0.84 -1.53
CA ILE A 87 -15.30 -0.04 -2.51
C ILE A 87 -14.89 1.44 -2.46
N LYS A 88 -14.64 2.00 -1.26
CA LYS A 88 -14.16 3.40 -1.13
C LYS A 88 -12.84 3.63 -1.87
N TYR A 89 -11.91 2.68 -1.83
CA TYR A 89 -10.61 2.79 -2.52
C TYR A 89 -10.69 2.45 -4.01
N ILE A 90 -11.37 1.35 -4.37
CA ILE A 90 -11.49 0.93 -5.77
C ILE A 90 -12.47 1.80 -6.58
N GLY A 91 -13.33 2.56 -5.92
CA GLY A 91 -14.25 3.52 -6.56
C GLY A 91 -13.56 4.74 -7.17
N ASN A 92 -12.29 5.01 -6.85
CA ASN A 92 -11.53 6.10 -7.48
C ASN A 92 -11.27 5.76 -8.96
N PRO A 93 -11.77 6.54 -9.95
CA PRO A 93 -11.57 6.23 -11.37
C PRO A 93 -10.10 6.24 -11.82
N ASN A 94 -9.21 6.88 -11.06
CA ASN A 94 -7.77 6.93 -11.34
C ASN A 94 -6.98 5.78 -10.70
N SER A 95 -7.63 4.78 -10.08
CA SER A 95 -6.96 3.60 -9.53
C SER A 95 -7.00 2.42 -10.50
N ILE A 96 -5.93 1.60 -10.46
CA ILE A 96 -5.89 0.28 -11.09
C ILE A 96 -6.27 -0.75 -10.03
N ILE A 97 -7.23 -1.61 -10.35
CA ILE A 97 -7.71 -2.68 -9.48
C ILE A 97 -6.96 -3.97 -9.83
N LEU A 98 -6.13 -4.47 -8.92
CA LEU A 98 -5.50 -5.78 -9.04
C LEU A 98 -6.37 -6.83 -8.34
N ALA A 99 -7.17 -7.57 -9.13
CA ALA A 99 -8.04 -8.62 -8.62
C ALA A 99 -7.27 -9.94 -8.51
N VAL A 100 -6.59 -10.13 -7.37
CA VAL A 100 -5.79 -11.32 -7.08
C VAL A 100 -6.69 -12.46 -6.62
N THR A 101 -6.61 -13.59 -7.32
CA THR A 101 -7.33 -14.84 -7.02
C THR A 101 -6.30 -15.95 -6.87
N ALA A 102 -6.49 -16.89 -5.93
CA ALA A 102 -5.57 -18.00 -5.80
C ALA A 102 -5.73 -18.97 -6.98
N ALA A 103 -4.62 -19.45 -7.55
CA ALA A 103 -4.61 -20.37 -8.69
C ALA A 103 -5.45 -21.65 -8.51
N ASN A 104 -5.66 -22.08 -7.26
CA ASN A 104 -6.46 -23.27 -6.93
C ASN A 104 -7.96 -22.99 -6.79
N THR A 105 -8.40 -21.74 -6.95
CA THR A 105 -9.80 -21.31 -6.86
C THR A 105 -10.32 -20.86 -8.21
N ASP A 106 -11.60 -21.10 -8.49
CA ASP A 106 -12.20 -20.71 -9.77
C ASP A 106 -12.34 -19.18 -9.86
N MET A 107 -11.74 -18.59 -10.89
CA MET A 107 -11.78 -17.16 -11.17
C MET A 107 -13.21 -16.65 -11.35
N ALA A 108 -14.14 -17.48 -11.87
CA ALA A 108 -15.55 -17.09 -12.00
C ALA A 108 -16.23 -16.89 -10.64
N THR A 109 -15.71 -17.50 -9.58
CA THR A 109 -16.22 -17.38 -8.21
C THR A 109 -15.51 -16.31 -7.38
N SER A 110 -14.47 -15.66 -7.93
CA SER A 110 -13.63 -14.70 -7.21
C SER A 110 -14.41 -13.47 -6.73
N GLU A 111 -14.41 -13.26 -5.42
CA GLU A 111 -15.02 -12.08 -4.81
C GLU A 111 -14.30 -10.79 -5.21
N ALA A 112 -13.00 -10.83 -5.48
CA ALA A 112 -12.24 -9.68 -5.96
C ALA A 112 -12.74 -9.21 -7.33
N ILE A 113 -13.00 -10.16 -8.23
CA ILE A 113 -13.54 -9.85 -9.56
C ILE A 113 -14.98 -9.38 -9.47
N LYS A 114 -15.83 -10.02 -8.65
CA LYS A 114 -17.22 -9.57 -8.45
C LYS A 114 -17.26 -8.13 -7.96
N MET A 115 -16.47 -7.79 -6.95
CA MET A 115 -16.43 -6.44 -6.39
C MET A 115 -15.86 -5.42 -7.36
N SER A 116 -14.85 -5.78 -8.17
CA SER A 116 -14.32 -4.90 -9.21
C SER A 116 -15.40 -4.50 -10.23
N LYS A 117 -16.28 -5.42 -10.61
CA LYS A 117 -17.36 -5.17 -11.57
C LYS A 117 -18.42 -4.20 -11.06
N GLU A 118 -18.56 -4.03 -9.75
CA GLU A 118 -19.48 -3.03 -9.17
C GLU A 118 -19.02 -1.59 -9.46
N VAL A 119 -17.71 -1.36 -9.62
CA VAL A 119 -17.10 -0.03 -9.81
C VAL A 119 -16.39 0.14 -11.17
N ASP A 120 -16.23 -0.94 -11.91
CA ASP A 120 -15.60 -1.02 -13.24
C ASP A 120 -16.25 -2.14 -14.07
N PRO A 121 -17.53 -1.99 -14.46
CA PRO A 121 -18.29 -3.04 -15.17
C PRO A 121 -17.70 -3.37 -16.55
N ASP A 122 -17.04 -2.40 -17.19
CA ASP A 122 -16.37 -2.55 -18.48
C ASP A 122 -14.95 -3.13 -18.36
N GLY A 123 -14.42 -3.28 -17.14
CA GLY A 123 -13.09 -3.83 -16.88
C GLY A 123 -11.93 -2.97 -17.41
N ARG A 124 -12.12 -1.65 -17.58
CA ARG A 124 -11.11 -0.77 -18.21
C ARG A 124 -9.88 -0.56 -17.35
N ARG A 125 -10.00 -0.75 -16.04
CA ARG A 125 -8.95 -0.49 -15.04
C ARG A 125 -8.79 -1.65 -14.06
N THR A 126 -9.27 -2.84 -14.42
CA THR A 126 -9.18 -4.06 -13.61
C THR A 126 -8.27 -5.07 -14.27
N LEU A 127 -7.28 -5.56 -13.53
CA LEU A 127 -6.36 -6.62 -13.94
C LEU A 127 -6.57 -7.84 -13.05
N ALA A 128 -6.98 -8.95 -13.65
CA ALA A 128 -7.09 -10.24 -12.95
C ALA A 128 -5.71 -10.90 -12.86
N VAL A 129 -5.34 -11.37 -11.67
CA VAL A 129 -4.10 -12.08 -11.40
C VAL A 129 -4.45 -13.42 -10.76
N ALA A 130 -3.90 -14.52 -11.27
CA ALA A 130 -4.17 -15.89 -10.84
C ALA A 130 -2.87 -16.63 -10.51
#